data_AF-A0A5N5TBW7-F1
#
_entry.id   AF-A0A5N5TBW7-F1
#
_cell.length_a   1.000
_cell.length_b   1.000
_cell.length_c   1.000
_cell.angle_alpha   90.00
_cell.angle_beta   90.00
_cell.angle_gamma   90.00
#
_symmetry.space_group_name_H-M   'P 1'
#
loop_
_entity.id
_entity.type
_entity.pdbx_description
1 polymer ?
#
loop_
_entity_poly.entity_id
_entity_poly.type
_entity_poly.pdbx_seq_one_letter_code
_entity_poly.pdbx_strand_id
1 'polypeptide(L)'
;MMVGLTTIVTIGIIQNDGFIEMLHTASKGGSMEFFEKRLNPFVRFSFINSFTYSFFSYLGKFASDQICCHRLCAVKNIDNAKMVIHYNIYGKVIINLLIFCGGLMAYATYAGCDPMVLGLIKKKGQILPFFLMDNLSLIPGLPGIFVALLLGGTL
;
A
#
# COMPACT_ATOMS: atom_id res chain seq x y z
N MET A 1 2.35 9.72 6.67
CA MET A 1 2.05 8.61 5.72
C MET A 1 2.04 9.05 4.25
N MET A 2 1.18 9.97 3.82
CA MET A 2 1.10 10.41 2.40
C MET A 2 2.45 10.83 1.81
N VAL A 3 3.12 11.79 2.45
CA VAL A 3 4.45 12.28 2.03
C VAL A 3 5.45 11.13 1.92
N GLY A 4 5.48 10.24 2.92
CA GLY A 4 6.37 9.08 2.93
C GLY A 4 6.09 8.12 1.78
N LEU A 5 4.83 7.80 1.51
CA LEU A 5 4.44 6.93 0.39
C LEU A 5 4.79 7.56 -0.97
N THR A 6 4.56 8.87 -1.15
CA THR A 6 4.99 9.56 -2.37
C THR A 6 6.50 9.53 -2.53
N THR A 7 7.28 9.75 -1.47
CA THR A 7 8.74 9.65 -1.52
C THR A 7 9.22 8.27 -1.96
N ILE A 8 8.61 7.19 -1.43
CA ILE A 8 8.92 5.82 -1.85
C ILE A 8 8.66 5.63 -3.34
N VAL A 9 7.48 6.05 -3.80
CA VAL A 9 7.09 5.91 -5.21
C VAL A 9 8.01 6.72 -6.11
N THR A 10 8.39 7.95 -5.73
CA THR A 10 9.33 8.74 -6.51
C THR A 10 10.71 8.08 -6.59
N ILE A 11 11.25 7.61 -5.47
CA ILE A 11 12.58 6.96 -5.43
C ILE A 11 12.58 5.68 -6.25
N GLY A 12 11.53 4.86 -6.11
CA GLY A 12 11.44 3.63 -6.90
C GLY A 12 11.32 3.90 -8.41
N ILE A 13 10.74 5.04 -8.85
CA ILE A 13 10.57 5.36 -10.27
C ILE A 13 11.94 5.73 -10.85
N ILE A 14 12.73 6.49 -10.08
CA ILE A 14 14.08 6.87 -10.46
C ILE A 14 14.99 5.64 -10.59
N GLN A 15 14.81 4.63 -9.73
CA GLN A 15 15.65 3.42 -9.77
C GLN A 15 15.28 2.41 -10.85
N ASN A 16 14.02 2.34 -11.25
CA ASN A 16 13.55 1.36 -12.23
C ASN A 16 13.51 1.92 -13.67
N ASP A 17 14.30 2.96 -13.96
CA ASP A 17 14.33 3.64 -15.28
C ASP A 17 12.93 4.05 -15.81
N GLY A 18 11.98 4.31 -14.90
CA GLY A 18 10.63 4.78 -15.21
C GLY A 18 9.48 3.83 -14.86
N PHE A 19 8.27 4.40 -14.78
CA PHE A 19 7.05 3.69 -14.38
C PHE A 19 6.59 2.65 -15.41
N ILE A 20 6.87 2.87 -16.69
CA ILE A 20 6.43 2.01 -17.80
C ILE A 20 7.23 0.70 -17.83
N GLU A 21 8.55 0.77 -17.65
CA GLU A 21 9.41 -0.42 -17.63
C GLU A 21 9.14 -1.30 -16.40
N MET A 22 8.74 -0.68 -15.28
CA MET A 22 8.27 -1.38 -14.08
C MET A 22 6.98 -2.17 -14.34
N LEU A 23 5.98 -1.55 -14.98
CA LEU A 23 4.74 -2.24 -15.38
C LEU A 23 5.03 -3.40 -16.34
N HIS A 24 5.98 -3.22 -17.25
CA HIS A 24 6.39 -4.23 -18.21
C HIS A 24 7.13 -5.41 -17.55
N THR A 25 8.03 -5.13 -16.61
CA THR A 25 8.76 -6.13 -15.82
C THR A 25 7.82 -6.92 -14.91
N ALA A 26 6.87 -6.25 -14.26
CA ALA A 26 5.86 -6.91 -13.44
C ALA A 26 4.88 -7.77 -14.25
N SER A 27 4.56 -7.34 -15.48
CA SER A 27 3.75 -8.12 -16.42
C SER A 27 4.48 -9.37 -16.91
N LYS A 28 5.79 -9.26 -17.23
CA LYS A 28 6.64 -10.41 -17.60
C LYS A 28 6.89 -11.37 -16.44
N GLY A 29 6.97 -10.87 -15.21
CA GLY A 29 7.23 -11.66 -14.02
C GLY A 29 6.08 -12.58 -13.58
N GLY A 30 4.97 -12.65 -14.32
CA GLY A 30 3.86 -13.59 -14.07
C GLY A 30 3.06 -13.35 -12.79
N SER A 31 3.43 -12.39 -11.93
CA SER A 31 2.74 -12.09 -10.67
C SER A 31 1.58 -11.09 -10.83
N MET A 32 1.44 -10.47 -11.99
CA MET A 32 0.27 -9.69 -12.39
C MET A 32 -0.88 -10.57 -12.90
N GLU A 33 -1.26 -11.61 -12.17
CA GLU A 33 -2.58 -12.23 -12.35
C GLU A 33 -3.66 -11.33 -11.73
N PHE A 34 -3.74 -10.06 -12.15
CA PHE A 34 -4.78 -9.11 -11.73
C PHE A 34 -6.20 -9.67 -11.97
N PHE A 35 -6.32 -10.67 -12.85
CA PHE A 35 -7.55 -11.26 -13.30
C PHE A 35 -7.46 -12.78 -13.44
N GLU A 36 -6.89 -13.50 -12.47
CA GLU A 36 -7.29 -14.91 -12.34
C GLU A 36 -8.76 -14.92 -11.89
N LYS A 37 -9.66 -14.85 -12.89
CA LYS A 37 -11.13 -14.83 -12.79
C LYS A 37 -11.66 -16.21 -12.36
N ARG A 38 -10.86 -17.00 -11.65
CA ARG A 38 -11.27 -18.28 -11.09
C ARG A 38 -11.94 -17.99 -9.76
N LEU A 39 -13.26 -18.13 -9.78
CA LEU A 39 -14.18 -17.95 -8.67
C LEU A 39 -14.05 -19.10 -7.67
N ASN A 40 -12.82 -19.37 -7.20
CA ASN A 40 -12.54 -20.41 -6.23
C ASN A 40 -12.53 -19.77 -4.82
N PRO A 41 -13.57 -19.97 -4.00
CA PRO A 41 -13.66 -19.39 -2.66
C PRO A 41 -12.58 -19.92 -1.69
N PHE A 42 -11.91 -21.03 -2.03
CA PHE A 42 -10.83 -21.62 -1.24
C PHE A 42 -9.45 -20.99 -1.49
N VAL A 43 -9.30 -20.16 -2.52
CA VAL A 43 -8.04 -19.45 -2.77
C VAL A 43 -7.95 -18.26 -1.81
N ARG A 44 -6.88 -18.25 -1.00
CA ARG A 44 -6.66 -17.27 0.08
C ARG A 44 -6.54 -15.83 -0.43
N PHE A 45 -6.04 -15.63 -1.64
CA PHE A 45 -5.90 -14.32 -2.28
C PHE A 45 -6.36 -14.41 -3.74
N SER A 46 -7.68 -14.31 -3.96
CA SER A 46 -8.25 -14.02 -5.29
C SER A 46 -8.72 -12.57 -5.34
N PHE A 47 -8.76 -11.95 -6.52
CA PHE A 47 -9.25 -10.57 -6.68
C PHE A 47 -10.67 -10.41 -6.12
N ILE A 48 -11.56 -11.36 -6.41
CA ILE A 48 -12.95 -11.32 -5.95
C ILE A 48 -13.02 -11.51 -4.43
N ASN A 49 -12.31 -12.49 -3.86
CA ASN A 49 -12.29 -12.74 -2.42
C ASN A 49 -11.69 -11.55 -1.66
N SER A 50 -10.60 -10.96 -2.17
CA SER A 50 -9.93 -9.81 -1.56
C SER A 50 -10.79 -8.56 -1.64
N PHE A 51 -11.44 -8.31 -2.77
CA PHE A 51 -12.36 -7.19 -2.93
C PHE A 51 -13.55 -7.32 -1.98
N THR A 52 -14.17 -8.50 -1.92
CA THR A 52 -15.29 -8.80 -1.03
C THR A 52 -14.90 -8.59 0.44
N TYR A 53 -13.79 -9.19 0.87
CA TYR A 53 -13.27 -9.03 2.23
C TYR A 53 -12.99 -7.56 2.59
N SER A 54 -12.36 -6.83 1.66
CA SER A 54 -12.02 -5.42 1.84
C SER A 54 -13.29 -4.57 1.97
N PHE A 55 -14.29 -4.79 1.11
CA PHE A 55 -15.57 -4.09 1.16
C PHE A 55 -16.28 -4.28 2.50
N PHE A 56 -16.44 -5.52 2.97
CA PHE A 56 -17.06 -5.80 4.26
C PHE A 56 -16.26 -5.28 5.45
N SER A 57 -14.92 -5.35 5.39
CA SER A 57 -14.06 -4.82 6.45
C SER A 57 -14.15 -3.29 6.56
N TYR A 58 -14.19 -2.57 5.44
CA TYR A 58 -14.36 -1.11 5.47
C TYR A 58 -15.77 -0.71 5.87
N LEU A 59 -16.79 -1.43 5.41
CA LEU A 59 -18.17 -1.20 5.83
C LEU A 59 -18.31 -1.36 7.35
N GLY A 60 -17.76 -2.43 7.92
CA GLY A 60 -17.76 -2.65 9.37
C GLY A 60 -17.02 -1.55 10.14
N LYS A 61 -15.91 -1.04 9.61
CA LYS A 61 -15.21 0.12 10.21
C LYS A 61 -16.08 1.37 10.22
N PHE A 62 -16.73 1.73 9.11
CA PHE A 62 -17.54 2.94 9.10
C PHE A 62 -18.86 2.80 9.87
N ALA A 63 -19.41 1.59 9.97
CA ALA A 63 -20.70 1.34 10.63
C ALA A 63 -20.57 1.06 12.14
N SER A 64 -19.52 0.36 12.56
CA SER A 64 -19.39 -0.19 13.93
C SER A 64 -18.23 0.41 14.72
N ASP A 65 -17.30 1.14 14.09
CA ASP A 65 -16.20 1.75 14.82
C ASP A 65 -16.67 2.99 15.58
N GLN A 66 -16.56 2.92 16.91
CA GLN A 66 -17.01 3.97 17.81
C GLN A 66 -16.30 5.31 17.54
N ILE A 67 -15.03 5.28 17.14
CA ILE A 67 -14.24 6.50 16.88
C ILE A 67 -14.76 7.19 15.61
N CYS A 68 -15.08 6.42 14.56
CA CYS A 68 -15.70 6.94 13.35
C CYS A 68 -17.07 7.56 13.63
N CYS A 69 -17.95 6.87 14.37
CA CYS A 69 -19.28 7.38 14.69
C CYS A 69 -19.23 8.66 15.53
N HIS A 70 -18.38 8.70 16.57
CA HIS A 70 -18.21 9.91 17.40
C HIS A 70 -17.70 11.11 16.58
N ARG A 71 -16.76 10.90 15.65
CA ARG A 71 -16.27 11.98 14.78
C ARG A 71 -17.36 12.54 13.87
N LEU A 72 -18.27 11.69 13.39
CA LEU A 72 -19.40 12.12 12.56
C LEU A 72 -20.44 12.90 13.39
N CYS A 73 -20.74 12.46 14.62
CA CYS A 73 -21.67 13.14 15.51
C CYS A 73 -21.14 14.51 16.00
N ALA A 74 -19.83 14.74 15.99
CA ALA A 74 -19.24 16.04 16.33
C ALA A 74 -19.44 17.11 15.24
N VAL A 75 -19.87 16.72 14.03
CA VAL A 75 -20.12 17.66 12.92
C VAL A 75 -21.52 18.26 13.05
N LYS A 76 -21.60 19.60 12.96
CA LYS A 76 -22.84 20.36 13.17
C LYS A 76 -23.94 20.09 12.13
N ASN A 77 -23.58 19.77 10.89
CA ASN A 77 -24.51 19.57 9.77
C ASN A 77 -24.31 18.20 9.10
N ILE A 78 -25.42 17.55 8.73
CA ILE A 78 -25.41 16.23 8.08
C ILE A 78 -24.77 16.29 6.68
N ASP A 79 -25.00 17.35 5.91
CA ASP A 79 -24.40 17.50 4.57
C ASP A 79 -22.87 17.62 4.63
N ASN A 80 -22.35 18.34 5.63
CA ASN A 80 -20.91 18.43 5.86
C ASN A 80 -20.34 17.07 6.31
N ALA A 81 -21.08 16.32 7.13
CA ALA A 81 -20.67 14.98 7.54
C ALA A 81 -20.54 14.02 6.34
N LYS A 82 -21.50 14.05 5.41
CA LYS A 82 -21.43 13.27 4.15
C LYS A 82 -20.21 13.65 3.32
N MET A 83 -19.93 14.94 3.17
CA MET A 83 -18.79 15.44 2.42
C MET A 83 -17.46 14.97 3.06
N VAL A 84 -17.34 15.01 4.38
CA VAL A 84 -16.15 14.53 5.12
C VAL A 84 -15.92 13.02 4.90
N ILE A 85 -16.98 12.21 4.93
CA ILE A 85 -16.87 10.77 4.63
C ILE A 85 -16.34 10.56 3.21
N HIS A 86 -16.88 11.30 2.24
CA HIS A 86 -16.47 11.18 0.83
C HIS A 86 -14.99 11.52 0.65
N TYR A 87 -14.51 12.61 1.26
CA TYR A 87 -13.08 12.95 1.28
C TYR A 87 -12.22 11.89 1.96
N ASN A 88 -12.71 11.27 3.05
CA ASN A 88 -11.98 10.21 3.74
C ASN A 88 -11.80 8.98 2.85
N ILE A 89 -12.86 8.58 2.14
CA ILE A 89 -12.82 7.47 1.18
C ILE A 89 -11.83 7.78 0.06
N TYR A 90 -11.89 8.96 -0.56
CA TYR A 90 -10.93 9.35 -1.60
C TYR A 90 -9.49 9.32 -1.10
N GLY A 91 -9.21 9.86 0.08
CA GLY A 91 -7.88 9.82 0.69
C GLY A 91 -7.38 8.39 0.89
N LYS A 92 -8.24 7.48 1.37
CA LYS A 92 -7.90 6.06 1.56
C LYS A 92 -7.63 5.35 0.23
N VAL A 93 -8.39 5.64 -0.82
CA VAL A 93 -8.16 5.08 -2.16
C VAL A 93 -6.79 5.49 -2.69
N ILE A 94 -6.44 6.77 -2.58
CA ILE A 94 -5.13 7.28 -3.04
C ILE A 94 -3.98 6.62 -2.26
N ILE A 95 -4.11 6.52 -0.93
CA ILE A 95 -3.12 5.84 -0.09
C ILE A 95 -2.92 4.38 -0.53
N ASN A 96 -4.01 3.63 -0.73
CA ASN A 96 -3.91 2.24 -1.17
C ASN A 96 -3.26 2.11 -2.54
N LEU A 97 -3.56 3.03 -3.48
CA LEU A 97 -2.93 3.06 -4.79
C LEU A 97 -1.43 3.29 -4.68
N LEU A 98 -1.00 4.21 -3.82
CA LEU A 98 0.43 4.48 -3.56
C LEU A 98 1.14 3.27 -2.93
N ILE A 99 0.50 2.60 -1.96
CA ILE A 99 1.03 1.39 -1.33
C ILE A 99 1.16 0.27 -2.38
N PHE A 100 0.14 0.11 -3.23
CA PHE A 100 0.16 -0.88 -4.30
C PHE A 100 1.30 -0.62 -5.28
N CYS A 101 1.49 0.63 -5.71
CA CYS A 101 2.62 1.01 -6.53
C CYS A 101 3.96 0.72 -5.82
N GLY A 102 4.11 1.12 -4.56
CA GLY A 102 5.34 0.84 -3.80
C GLY A 102 5.65 -0.65 -3.64
N GLY A 103 4.62 -1.48 -3.43
CA GLY A 103 4.77 -2.94 -3.39
C GLY A 103 5.18 -3.53 -4.74
N LEU A 104 4.60 -3.01 -5.83
CA LEU A 104 4.96 -3.41 -7.18
C LEU A 104 6.40 -3.06 -7.54
N MET A 105 6.87 -1.90 -7.07
CA MET A 105 8.24 -1.45 -7.27
C MET A 105 9.23 -2.32 -6.52
N ALA A 106 8.94 -2.63 -5.27
CA ALA A 106 9.77 -3.56 -4.51
C ALA A 106 9.83 -4.94 -5.20
N TYR A 107 8.71 -5.40 -5.79
CA TYR A 107 8.70 -6.63 -6.58
C TYR A 107 9.58 -6.54 -7.84
N ALA A 108 9.47 -5.46 -8.61
CA ALA A 108 10.25 -5.27 -9.84
C ALA A 108 11.76 -5.22 -9.57
N THR A 109 12.19 -4.52 -8.51
CA THR A 109 13.61 -4.45 -8.12
C THR A 109 14.17 -5.82 -7.73
N TYR A 110 13.38 -6.66 -7.05
CA TYR A 110 13.84 -7.96 -6.55
C TYR A 110 13.47 -9.15 -7.45
N ALA A 111 12.86 -8.92 -8.62
CA ALA A 111 12.46 -9.97 -9.56
C ALA A 111 13.64 -10.82 -10.06
N GLY A 112 14.87 -10.28 -10.05
CA GLY A 112 16.09 -10.99 -10.44
C GLY A 112 16.93 -11.55 -9.27
N CYS A 113 16.71 -11.09 -8.04
CA CYS A 113 17.50 -11.49 -6.87
C CYS A 113 16.62 -11.40 -5.62
N ASP A 114 16.05 -12.53 -5.22
CA ASP A 114 14.98 -12.56 -4.22
C ASP A 114 15.58 -12.46 -2.79
N PRO A 115 15.43 -11.33 -2.06
CA PRO A 115 16.07 -11.12 -0.76
C PRO A 115 15.50 -12.05 0.32
N MET A 116 14.36 -12.69 0.04
CA MET A 116 13.75 -13.73 0.85
C MET A 116 14.54 -15.05 0.79
N VAL A 117 15.14 -15.37 -0.37
CA VAL A 117 16.01 -16.54 -0.56
C VAL A 117 17.41 -16.29 0.01
N LEU A 118 17.89 -15.04 -0.04
CA LEU A 118 19.14 -14.62 0.61
C LEU A 118 19.07 -14.55 2.15
N GLY A 119 17.90 -14.79 2.76
CA GLY A 119 17.74 -14.82 4.22
C GLY A 119 17.83 -13.45 4.91
N LEU A 120 17.89 -12.36 4.14
CA LEU A 120 17.94 -10.98 4.65
C LEU A 120 16.60 -10.56 5.30
N ILE A 121 15.49 -11.22 4.93
CA ILE A 121 14.13 -10.85 5.36
C ILE A 121 13.34 -12.08 5.82
N LYS A 122 12.84 -12.06 7.07
CA LYS A 122 12.04 -13.17 7.65
C LYS A 122 10.55 -13.12 7.32
N LYS A 123 10.02 -11.95 6.94
CA LYS A 123 8.58 -11.74 6.66
C LYS A 123 8.38 -10.93 5.39
N LYS A 124 7.42 -11.33 4.55
CA LYS A 124 7.06 -10.62 3.30
C LYS A 124 6.76 -9.12 3.49
N GLY A 125 6.22 -8.72 4.65
CA GLY A 125 5.93 -7.31 4.95
C GLY A 125 7.15 -6.42 5.23
N GLN A 126 8.35 -6.98 5.36
CA GLN A 126 9.59 -6.24 5.63
C GLN A 126 10.39 -5.89 4.37
N ILE A 127 9.94 -6.33 3.20
CA ILE A 127 10.56 -6.03 1.90
C ILE A 127 10.63 -4.53 1.62
N LEU A 128 9.55 -3.80 1.88
CA LEU A 128 9.49 -2.38 1.58
C LEU A 128 10.42 -1.53 2.48
N PRO A 129 10.45 -1.74 3.81
CA PRO A 129 11.44 -1.11 4.68
C PRO A 129 12.89 -1.47 4.33
N PHE A 130 13.14 -2.73 3.97
CA PHE A 130 14.48 -3.20 3.61
C PHE A 130 14.97 -2.53 2.31
N PHE A 131 14.12 -2.50 1.29
CA PHE A 131 14.38 -1.79 0.02
C PHE A 131 14.77 -0.34 0.27
N LEU A 132 14.09 0.33 1.20
CA LEU A 132 14.35 1.72 1.49
C LEU A 132 15.62 1.90 2.31
N MET A 133 15.90 1.03 3.28
CA MET A 133 17.17 1.10 4.01
C MET A 133 18.37 0.89 3.09
N ASP A 134 18.29 -0.06 2.16
CA ASP A 134 19.38 -0.37 1.23
C ASP A 134 19.64 0.81 0.26
N ASN A 135 18.57 1.37 -0.31
CA ASN A 135 18.69 2.41 -1.34
C ASN A 135 18.81 3.84 -0.79
N LEU A 136 18.25 4.15 0.39
CA LEU A 136 18.33 5.48 1.00
C LEU A 136 19.53 5.64 1.95
N SER A 137 20.38 4.61 2.10
CA SER A 137 21.63 4.72 2.88
C SER A 137 22.58 5.81 2.37
N LEU A 138 22.41 6.25 1.12
CA LEU A 138 23.17 7.34 0.50
C LEU A 138 22.88 8.73 1.11
N ILE A 139 21.71 8.94 1.73
CA ILE A 139 21.32 10.21 2.33
C ILE A 139 21.05 10.02 3.84
N PRO A 140 21.96 10.47 4.73
CA PRO A 140 21.77 10.31 6.16
C PRO A 140 20.53 11.08 6.64
N GLY A 141 19.64 10.40 7.37
CA GLY A 141 18.41 10.96 7.97
C GLY A 141 17.10 10.60 7.24
N LEU A 142 17.15 10.32 5.94
CA LEU A 142 15.97 9.95 5.16
C LEU A 142 15.30 8.62 5.60
N PRO A 143 16.06 7.56 5.98
CA PRO A 143 15.48 6.32 6.52
C PRO A 143 14.74 6.55 7.85
N GLY A 144 15.22 7.45 8.70
CA GLY A 144 14.61 7.77 9.99
C GLY A 144 13.26 8.47 9.83
N ILE A 145 13.17 9.41 8.89
CA ILE A 145 11.91 10.08 8.52
C ILE A 145 10.91 9.05 8.01
N PHE A 146 11.35 8.10 7.18
CA PHE A 146 10.49 7.04 6.66
C PHE A 146 9.91 6.15 7.78
N VAL A 147 10.76 5.68 8.71
CA VAL A 147 10.32 4.87 9.85
C VAL A 147 9.35 5.66 10.73
N ALA A 148 9.61 6.95 10.99
CA ALA A 148 8.71 7.81 11.74
C ALA A 148 7.33 7.95 11.04
N LEU A 149 7.32 8.10 9.72
CA LEU A 149 6.09 8.21 8.92
C LEU A 149 5.29 6.91 8.85
N LEU A 150 5.96 5.75 8.89
CA LEU A 150 5.32 4.43 8.96
C LEU A 150 4.70 4.19 10.33
N LEU A 151 5.45 4.45 11.40
CA LEU A 151 4.96 4.30 12.77
C LEU A 151 3.75 5.22 13.00
N GLY A 152 3.85 6.49 12.62
CA GLY A 152 2.73 7.43 12.70
C GLY A 152 1.56 7.14 11.75
N GLY A 153 1.72 6.23 10.78
CA GLY A 153 0.63 5.75 9.93
C GLY A 153 -0.05 4.48 10.44
N THR A 154 0.60 3.77 11.37
CA THR A 154 0.14 2.49 11.94
C THR A 154 -0.58 2.70 13.28
N LEU A 155 -0.20 3.75 14.02
CA LEU A 155 -0.91 4.27 15.19
C LEU A 155 -2.20 5.01 14.80
#